data_AF-A0A937M304-F1
#
_entry.id   AF-A0A937M304-F1
#
_cell.length_a   1.000
_cell.length_b   1.000
_cell.length_c   1.000
_cell.angle_alpha   90.00
_cell.angle_beta   90.00
_cell.angle_gamma   90.00
#
_symmetry.space_group_name_H-M   'P 1'
#
loop_
_entity.id
_entity.type
_entity.pdbx_description
1 polymer ?
#
loop_
_entity_poly.entity_id
_entity_poly.type
_entity_poly.pdbx_seq_one_letter_code
_entity_poly.pdbx_strand_id
1 'polypeptide(L)'
;MFLNSKKIQIYLQKLQESFLEENEENRKMLDIYLKYAEGTASEDDINYANGQLKQNLKSLGLGILVILPFSPITIPYILKKTKELNIDIIPNWYKALSSDEDSLK
;
A
#
# COMPACT_ATOMS: atom_id res chain seq x y z
N MET A 1 -5.22 -10.37 -21.65
CA MET A 1 -4.07 -11.20 -21.26
C MET A 1 -4.00 -11.17 -19.74
N PHE A 2 -4.47 -12.21 -19.06
CA PHE A 2 -4.42 -12.28 -17.60
C PHE A 2 -2.97 -12.44 -17.12
N LEU A 3 -2.57 -11.68 -16.11
CA LEU A 3 -1.27 -11.84 -15.44
C LEU A 3 -1.24 -13.21 -14.74
N ASN A 4 -0.17 -13.99 -14.94
CA ASN A 4 0.01 -15.25 -14.19
C ASN A 4 0.49 -14.98 -12.76
N SER A 5 0.30 -15.97 -11.88
CA SER A 5 0.63 -15.88 -10.45
C SER A 5 2.09 -15.50 -10.16
N LYS A 6 3.06 -15.95 -10.96
CA LYS A 6 4.48 -15.57 -10.80
C LYS A 6 4.73 -14.09 -11.08
N LYS A 7 4.10 -13.53 -12.13
CA LYS A 7 4.21 -12.09 -12.42
C LYS A 7 3.60 -11.25 -11.31
N ILE A 8 2.47 -11.68 -10.76
CA ILE A 8 1.81 -11.02 -9.62
C ILE A 8 2.74 -11.04 -8.40
N GLN A 9 3.35 -12.18 -8.07
CA GLN A 9 4.32 -12.27 -6.98
C GLN A 9 5.50 -11.31 -7.14
N ILE A 10 6.09 -11.22 -8.34
CA ILE A 10 7.19 -10.28 -8.62
C ILE A 10 6.74 -8.82 -8.41
N TYR A 11 5.53 -8.46 -8.83
CA TYR A 11 5.02 -7.10 -8.61
C TYR A 11 4.76 -6.80 -7.14
N LEU A 12 4.20 -7.75 -6.40
CA LEU A 12 3.98 -7.61 -4.96
C LEU A 12 5.30 -7.46 -4.20
N GLN A 13 6.34 -8.22 -4.59
CA GLN A 13 7.67 -8.12 -3.98
C GLN A 13 8.31 -6.75 -4.26
N LYS A 14 8.27 -6.27 -5.51
CA LYS A 14 8.78 -4.93 -5.85
C LYS A 14 8.02 -3.83 -5.11
N LEU A 15 6.71 -3.97 -4.97
CA LEU A 15 5.89 -3.02 -4.21
C LEU A 15 6.30 -2.99 -2.73
N GLN A 16 6.51 -4.16 -2.13
CA GLN A 16 7.04 -4.30 -0.78
C GLN A 16 8.39 -3.58 -0.65
N GLU A 17 9.32 -3.77 -1.59
CA GLU A 17 10.63 -3.11 -1.60
C GLU A 17 10.52 -1.57 -1.62
N SER A 18 9.59 -0.99 -2.40
CA SER A 18 9.37 0.47 -2.37
C SER A 18 8.76 0.97 -1.08
N PHE A 19 8.02 0.13 -0.35
CA PHE A 19 7.52 0.48 0.98
C PHE A 19 8.57 0.27 2.07
N LEU A 20 9.72 -0.37 1.78
CA LEU A 20 10.84 -0.47 2.73
C LEU A 20 11.61 0.83 2.87
N GLU A 21 11.55 1.73 1.88
CA GLU A 21 12.02 3.11 2.06
C GLU A 21 11.12 3.82 3.07
N GLU A 22 11.59 3.89 4.30
CA GLU A 22 10.97 4.66 5.37
C GLU A 22 11.06 6.15 5.03
N ASN A 23 9.93 6.74 4.66
CA ASN A 23 9.75 8.18 4.54
C ASN A 23 8.35 8.59 5.03
N GLU A 24 8.20 9.87 5.36
CA GLU A 24 6.96 10.40 5.94
C GLU A 24 5.76 10.21 5.00
N GLU A 25 5.98 10.32 3.69
CA GLU A 25 4.95 10.19 2.68
C GLU A 25 4.41 8.75 2.59
N ASN A 26 5.30 7.75 2.66
CA ASN A 26 4.95 6.34 2.66
C ASN A 26 4.22 5.95 3.95
N ARG A 27 4.65 6.46 5.10
CA ARG A 27 3.93 6.28 6.38
C ARG A 27 2.53 6.85 6.28
N LYS A 28 2.40 8.11 5.85
CA LYS A 28 1.11 8.80 5.73
C LYS A 28 0.18 8.10 4.72
N MET A 29 0.73 7.62 3.61
CA MET A 29 -0.01 6.83 2.61
C MET A 29 -0.57 5.53 3.20
N LEU A 30 0.23 4.78 3.97
CA LEU A 30 -0.23 3.55 4.63
C LEU A 30 -1.29 3.84 5.70
N ASP A 31 -1.11 4.88 6.51
CA ASP A 31 -2.09 5.31 7.53
C ASP A 31 -3.45 5.65 6.92
N ILE A 32 -3.45 6.36 5.79
CA ILE A 32 -4.67 6.72 5.08
C ILE A 32 -5.37 5.48 4.53
N TYR A 33 -4.62 4.51 3.98
CA TYR A 33 -5.22 3.27 3.49
C TYR A 33 -5.83 2.43 4.60
N LEU A 34 -5.24 2.45 5.80
CA LEU A 34 -5.83 1.83 6.99
C LEU A 34 -7.14 2.55 7.39
N LYS A 35 -7.11 3.89 7.54
CA LYS A 35 -8.31 4.70 7.83
C LYS A 35 -9.42 4.48 6.81
N TYR A 36 -9.07 4.35 5.54
CA TYR A 36 -10.06 4.08 4.49
C TYR A 36 -10.67 2.69 4.62
N ALA A 37 -9.88 1.66 4.97
CA ALA A 37 -10.41 0.32 5.24
C ALA A 37 -11.38 0.31 6.43
N GLU A 38 -11.21 1.24 7.37
CA GLU A 38 -12.08 1.48 8.53
C GLU A 38 -13.26 2.42 8.21
N GLY A 39 -13.32 2.99 7.01
CA GLY A 39 -14.38 3.91 6.58
C GLY A 39 -14.25 5.34 7.13
N THR A 40 -13.07 5.75 7.59
CA THR A 40 -12.84 7.04 8.27
C THR A 40 -11.96 8.02 7.48
N ALA A 41 -11.43 7.63 6.32
CA ALA A 41 -10.62 8.51 5.47
C ALA A 41 -11.49 9.47 4.62
N SER A 42 -11.00 10.69 4.43
CA SER A 42 -11.61 11.66 3.51
C SER A 42 -11.23 11.43 2.04
N GLU A 43 -11.94 12.06 1.10
CA GLU A 43 -11.58 12.01 -0.32
C GLU A 43 -10.19 12.60 -0.59
N ASP A 44 -9.83 13.69 0.09
CA ASP A 44 -8.52 14.33 -0.04
C ASP A 44 -7.39 13.45 0.48
N ASP A 45 -7.62 12.74 1.60
CA ASP A 45 -6.68 11.73 2.10
C ASP A 45 -6.42 10.67 1.04
N ILE A 46 -7.48 10.14 0.43
CA ILE A 46 -7.35 9.08 -0.58
C ILE A 46 -6.65 9.57 -1.83
N ASN A 47 -6.91 10.81 -2.27
CA ASN A 47 -6.20 11.42 -3.38
C ASN A 47 -4.71 11.54 -3.09
N TYR A 48 -4.33 11.94 -1.88
CA TYR A 48 -2.94 12.01 -1.44
C TYR A 48 -2.28 10.61 -1.46
N ALA A 49 -2.88 9.62 -0.81
CA ALA A 49 -2.32 8.26 -0.71
C ALA A 49 -2.13 7.62 -2.10
N ASN A 50 -3.11 7.79 -2.99
CA ASN A 50 -3.02 7.33 -4.39
C ASN A 50 -1.91 8.06 -5.18
N GLY A 51 -1.71 9.35 -4.90
CA GLY A 51 -0.60 10.13 -5.46
C GLY A 51 0.75 9.55 -5.07
N GLN A 52 0.95 9.25 -3.78
CA GLN A 52 2.18 8.67 -3.27
C GLN A 52 2.43 7.26 -3.81
N LEU A 53 1.42 6.39 -3.80
CA LEU A 53 1.51 5.06 -4.39
C LEU A 53 1.92 5.12 -5.88
N LYS A 54 1.37 6.08 -6.63
CA LYS A 54 1.74 6.31 -8.03
C LYS A 54 3.21 6.70 -8.20
N GLN A 55 3.77 7.47 -7.27
CA GLN A 55 5.21 7.78 -7.26
C GLN A 55 6.04 6.52 -6.98
N ASN A 56 5.67 5.72 -5.98
CA ASN A 56 6.30 4.44 -5.66
C ASN A 56 6.29 3.45 -6.84
N LEU A 57 5.18 3.37 -7.57
CA LEU A 57 5.11 2.54 -8.78
C LEU A 57 6.02 3.06 -9.90
N LYS A 58 6.15 4.37 -10.05
CA LYS A 58 7.07 4.96 -11.05
C LYS A 58 8.53 4.68 -10.71
N SER A 59 8.94 4.84 -9.45
CA SER A 59 10.33 4.63 -9.03
C SER A 59 10.79 3.18 -9.25
N LEU A 60 9.87 2.21 -9.13
CA LEU A 60 10.10 0.78 -9.40
C LEU A 60 10.10 0.38 -10.89
N GLY A 61 9.89 1.32 -11.81
CA GLY A 61 9.73 1.04 -13.24
C GLY A 61 8.38 0.37 -13.58
N LEU A 62 7.38 0.46 -12.69
CA LEU A 62 6.03 -0.08 -12.87
C LEU A 62 5.05 0.97 -13.42
N GLY A 63 5.54 1.92 -14.21
CA GLY A 63 4.75 3.05 -14.74
C GLY A 63 3.53 2.64 -15.59
N ILE A 64 3.51 1.43 -16.15
CA ILE A 64 2.32 0.89 -16.84
C ILE A 64 1.14 0.69 -15.89
N LEU A 65 1.41 0.37 -14.62
CA LEU A 65 0.37 0.18 -13.60
C LEU A 65 -0.29 1.50 -13.20
N VAL A 66 0.40 2.61 -13.35
CA VAL A 66 -0.08 3.98 -13.02
C VAL A 66 -1.21 4.47 -13.94
N ILE A 67 -1.32 3.90 -15.14
CA ILE A 67 -2.40 4.19 -16.09
C ILE A 67 -3.70 3.50 -15.67
N LEU A 68 -3.62 2.46 -14.84
CA LEU A 68 -4.81 1.81 -14.30
C LEU A 68 -5.53 2.78 -13.37
N PRO A 69 -6.87 2.90 -13.45
CA PRO A 69 -7.64 3.61 -12.44
C PRO A 69 -7.59 2.76 -11.17
N PHE A 70 -6.57 2.97 -10.32
CA PHE A 70 -6.58 2.45 -8.96
C PHE A 70 -7.77 3.08 -8.25
N SER A 71 -8.90 2.38 -8.26
CA SER A 71 -10.08 2.82 -7.54
C SER A 71 -9.73 2.94 -6.05
N PRO A 72 -10.39 3.84 -5.29
CA PRO A 72 -10.28 3.91 -3.82
C PRO A 72 -10.38 2.54 -3.13
N ILE A 73 -11.07 1.58 -3.77
CA ILE A 73 -11.34 0.23 -3.26
C ILE A 73 -10.18 -0.76 -3.50
N THR A 74 -9.32 -0.53 -4.49
CA THR A 74 -8.36 -1.55 -4.94
C THR A 74 -7.26 -1.86 -3.91
N ILE A 75 -6.71 -0.84 -3.25
CA ILE A 75 -5.65 -1.01 -2.23
C ILE A 75 -6.16 -1.71 -0.96
N PRO A 76 -7.26 -1.29 -0.31
CA PRO A 76 -7.78 -2.01 0.86
C PRO A 76 -8.25 -3.42 0.49
N TYR A 77 -8.72 -3.66 -0.73
CA TYR A 77 -8.98 -5.02 -1.21
C TYR A 77 -7.70 -5.85 -1.27
N ILE A 78 -6.59 -5.31 -1.79
CA ILE A 78 -5.29 -5.99 -1.77
C ILE A 78 -4.84 -6.23 -0.33
N LEU A 79 -4.87 -5.23 0.56
CA LEU A 79 -4.50 -5.36 1.98
C LEU A 79 -5.34 -6.42 2.72
N LYS A 80 -6.64 -6.52 2.40
CA LYS A 80 -7.52 -7.57 2.93
C LYS A 80 -7.17 -8.94 2.35
N LYS A 81 -6.92 -9.04 1.05
CA LYS A 81 -6.60 -10.30 0.36
C LYS A 81 -5.21 -10.82 0.70
N THR A 82 -4.25 -9.95 1.01
CA THR A 82 -2.90 -10.34 1.43
C THR A 82 -2.91 -11.02 2.80
N LYS A 83 -3.79 -10.60 3.71
CA LYS A 83 -4.09 -11.34 4.95
C LYS A 83 -4.67 -12.74 4.66
N GLU A 84 -5.58 -12.85 3.70
CA GLU A 84 -6.18 -14.14 3.30
C GLU A 84 -5.19 -15.09 2.57
N LEU A 85 -4.19 -14.53 1.88
CA LEU A 85 -3.18 -15.27 1.11
C LEU A 85 -1.86 -15.47 1.86
N ASN A 86 -1.77 -15.04 3.12
CA ASN A 86 -0.55 -15.08 3.96
C ASN A 86 0.67 -14.38 3.33
N ILE A 87 0.43 -13.31 2.57
CA ILE A 87 1.46 -12.46 1.97
C ILE A 87 1.54 -11.19 2.81
N ASP A 88 2.73 -10.85 3.30
CA ASP A 88 2.90 -9.69 4.17
C ASP A 88 3.37 -8.46 3.38
N ILE A 89 2.44 -7.65 2.91
CA ILE A 89 2.75 -6.43 2.14
C ILE A 89 2.95 -5.19 3.00
N ILE A 90 2.63 -5.26 4.30
CA ILE A 90 2.84 -4.15 5.23
C ILE A 90 4.25 -4.29 5.80
N PRO A 91 5.12 -3.27 5.68
CA PRO A 91 6.49 -3.35 6.19
C PRO A 91 6.57 -3.56 7.70
N ASN A 92 7.60 -4.25 8.18
CA ASN A 92 7.83 -4.46 9.61
C ASN A 92 8.02 -3.16 10.40
N TRP A 93 8.66 -2.14 9.81
CA TRP A 93 8.84 -0.83 10.43
C TRP A 93 7.47 -0.16 10.71
N TYR A 94 6.52 -0.31 9.79
CA TYR A 94 5.18 0.25 9.95
C TYR A 94 4.42 -0.44 11.09
N LYS A 95 4.56 -1.77 11.21
CA LYS A 95 3.95 -2.56 12.28
C LYS A 95 4.53 -2.22 13.65
N ALA A 96 5.84 -2.02 13.73
CA ALA A 96 6.52 -1.61 14.95
C ALA A 96 5.96 -0.26 15.45
N LEU A 97 5.81 0.72 14.55
CA LEU A 97 5.22 2.02 14.87
C LEU A 97 3.78 1.92 15.38
N SER A 98 2.94 1.08 14.77
CA SER A 98 1.56 0.88 15.23
C SER A 98 1.48 0.17 16.60
N SER A 99 2.46 -0.67 16.93
CA SER A 99 2.52 -1.38 18.21
C SER A 99 3.03 -0.48 19.34
N ASP A 100 3.94 0.44 19.00
CA ASP A 100 4.48 1.42 19.95
C ASP A 100 3.46 2.52 20.29
N GLU A 101 2.62 2.98 19.33
CA GLU A 101 1.52 3.92 19.63
C GLU A 101 0.45 3.34 20.59
N ASP A 102 0.20 2.02 20.55
CA ASP A 102 -0.73 1.34 21.45
C ASP A 102 -0.16 1.09 22.86
N SER A 103 1.17 1.11 23.02
CA SER A 103 1.84 0.97 24.33
C SER A 103 2.12 2.30 25.03
N LEU A 104 1.86 3.43 24.36
CA LEU A 104 1.97 4.79 24.89
C LEU A 104 0.62 5.40 25.33
N LYS A 105 -0.44 4.58 25.48
CA LYS A 105 -1.74 4.98 26.04
C LYS A 105 -1.95 4.51 27.47
#